data_AF-X1FSY9-F1
#
_entry.id   AF-X1FSY9-F1
#
_cell.length_a   1.000
_cell.length_b   1.000
_cell.length_c   1.000
_cell.angle_alpha   90.00
_cell.angle_beta   90.00
_cell.angle_gamma   90.00
#
_symmetry.space_group_name_H-M   'P 1'
#
loop_
_entity.id
_entity.type
_entity.pdbx_description
1 polymer ?
#
loop_
_entity_poly.entity_id
_entity_poly.type
_entity_poly.pdbx_seq_one_letter_code
_entity_poly.pdbx_strand_id
1 'polypeptide(L)'
;MDDSGNIIEKSTDLIHKSTGLWTASDYKSNPSFNSGVSGKIIISRKDKDILRRLATKVACLSNQPIEEEKRKLWYEHNSLKPVRPLIFCDPENGWNEIITKDQIDCEGELAQRWEMVLLKEIFWGELMLDDKVIEPYFDIGYTYNEGSWGVDPIIRGGEDGGAYTWEAPIKKYSDIDKLHFP
;
A
#
# COMPACT_ATOMS: atom_id res chain seq x y z
N MET A 1 -38.08 -20.74 -4.38
CA MET A 1 -36.67 -20.82 -4.84
C MET A 1 -35.88 -20.17 -3.75
N ASP A 2 -35.13 -20.98 -3.02
CA ASP A 2 -34.27 -20.46 -1.96
C ASP A 2 -33.18 -19.63 -2.62
N ASP A 3 -32.97 -18.44 -2.08
CA ASP A 3 -31.92 -17.52 -2.47
C ASP A 3 -30.92 -17.51 -1.31
N SER A 4 -30.42 -18.70 -0.94
CA SER A 4 -29.29 -18.85 -0.03
C SER A 4 -28.00 -18.53 -0.79
N GLY A 5 -27.88 -17.27 -1.21
CA GLY A 5 -26.62 -16.70 -1.64
C GLY A 5 -25.61 -16.89 -0.52
N ASN A 6 -24.55 -17.65 -0.80
CA ASN A 6 -23.47 -18.00 0.12
C ASN A 6 -23.07 -16.79 0.98
N ILE A 7 -23.49 -16.76 2.25
CA ILE A 7 -23.03 -15.77 3.22
C ILE A 7 -21.60 -16.17 3.57
N ILE A 8 -20.64 -15.49 2.95
CA ILE A 8 -19.25 -15.61 3.34
C ILE A 8 -19.07 -14.66 4.55
N GLU A 9 -19.32 -15.18 5.75
CA GLU A 9 -18.85 -14.55 7.00
C GLU A 9 -17.32 -14.58 6.97
N LYS A 10 -16.69 -13.44 6.67
CA LYS A 10 -15.26 -13.26 6.79
C LYS A 10 -14.97 -12.15 7.77
N SER A 11 -14.21 -12.53 8.81
CA SER A 11 -13.41 -11.67 9.68
C SER A 11 -12.84 -10.47 8.92
N THR A 12 -12.76 -9.32 9.58
CA THR A 12 -12.11 -8.09 9.11
C THR A 12 -10.62 -8.21 8.85
N ASP A 13 -10.06 -9.42 8.83
CA ASP A 13 -8.77 -9.67 8.19
C ASP A 13 -8.83 -9.08 6.79
N LEU A 14 -8.27 -7.86 6.70
CA LEU A 14 -8.21 -6.93 5.59
C LEU A 14 -8.76 -7.55 4.33
N ILE A 15 -9.89 -7.05 3.86
CA ILE A 15 -10.44 -7.34 2.55
C ILE A 15 -9.33 -7.14 1.51
N HIS A 16 -8.61 -8.22 1.24
CA HIS A 16 -7.47 -8.24 0.36
C HIS A 16 -8.03 -8.55 -1.02
N LYS A 17 -8.76 -7.57 -1.54
CA LYS A 17 -9.44 -7.65 -2.82
C LYS A 17 -8.74 -6.71 -3.76
N SER A 18 -7.56 -7.12 -4.20
CA SER A 18 -6.73 -6.37 -5.14
C SER A 18 -6.49 -7.21 -6.38
N THR A 19 -6.50 -6.58 -7.54
CA THR A 19 -6.06 -7.20 -8.78
C THR A 19 -4.56 -7.04 -8.90
N GLY A 20 -3.77 -8.08 -8.63
CA GLY A 20 -2.31 -8.03 -8.78
C GLY A 20 -1.54 -8.10 -7.47
N LEU A 21 -0.30 -7.60 -7.49
CA LEU A 21 0.65 -7.74 -6.39
C LEU A 21 0.57 -6.60 -5.36
N TRP A 22 0.24 -5.38 -5.81
CA TRP A 22 0.01 -4.24 -4.93
C TRP A 22 -1.44 -4.24 -4.47
N THR A 23 -1.62 -4.23 -3.15
CA THR A 23 -2.92 -4.56 -2.57
C THR A 23 -3.46 -3.49 -1.63
N ALA A 24 -2.70 -2.41 -1.44
CA ALA A 24 -3.05 -1.38 -0.50
C ALA A 24 -3.62 -0.15 -1.21
N SER A 25 -4.80 0.29 -0.75
CA SER A 25 -5.56 1.39 -1.37
C SER A 25 -5.10 2.78 -0.92
N ASP A 26 -4.35 2.87 0.18
CA ASP A 26 -4.20 4.14 0.89
C ASP A 26 -2.74 4.63 0.98
N TYR A 27 -2.57 5.95 0.86
CA TYR A 27 -1.31 6.65 1.11
C TYR A 27 -0.77 6.33 2.53
N LYS A 28 0.52 5.96 2.63
CA LYS A 28 1.24 5.48 3.84
C LYS A 28 0.97 4.03 4.28
N SER A 29 0.25 3.23 3.50
CA SER A 29 0.18 1.78 3.74
C SER A 29 1.48 1.04 3.39
N ASN A 30 2.41 1.69 2.67
CA ASN A 30 3.69 1.11 2.24
C ASN A 30 4.46 0.39 3.36
N PRO A 31 4.65 0.96 4.58
CA PRO A 31 5.39 0.27 5.64
C PRO A 31 4.70 -1.04 6.07
N SER A 32 3.37 -1.04 6.20
CA SER A 32 2.59 -2.25 6.49
C SER A 32 2.75 -3.29 5.37
N PHE A 33 2.67 -2.85 4.11
CA PHE A 33 2.89 -3.72 2.94
C PHE A 33 4.33 -4.26 2.88
N ASN A 34 5.31 -3.50 3.36
CA ASN A 34 6.72 -3.91 3.44
C ASN A 34 7.03 -4.78 4.66
N SER A 35 6.07 -4.99 5.57
CA SER A 35 6.30 -5.77 6.78
C SER A 35 6.43 -7.26 6.46
N GLY A 36 7.38 -7.92 7.14
CA GLY A 36 7.46 -9.38 7.10
C GLY A 36 6.21 -10.01 7.72
N VAL A 37 5.81 -11.18 7.23
CA VAL A 37 4.75 -11.99 7.86
C VAL A 37 5.33 -13.36 8.13
N SER A 38 4.98 -13.96 9.28
CA SER A 38 5.48 -15.28 9.65
C SER A 38 5.30 -16.29 8.50
N GLY A 39 6.37 -17.03 8.18
CA GLY A 39 6.39 -17.98 7.06
C GLY A 39 6.62 -17.37 5.67
N LYS A 40 6.59 -16.04 5.51
CA LYS A 40 6.68 -15.34 4.22
C LYS A 40 7.90 -14.41 4.09
N ILE A 41 8.90 -14.58 4.95
CA ILE A 41 10.10 -13.73 5.04
C ILE A 41 11.33 -14.29 4.31
N ILE A 42 11.15 -15.30 3.45
CA ILE A 42 12.26 -15.92 2.73
C ILE A 42 12.75 -14.95 1.65
N ILE A 43 14.06 -14.65 1.67
CA ILE A 43 14.72 -13.82 0.67
C ILE A 43 15.95 -14.56 0.16
N SER A 44 15.88 -15.02 -1.09
CA SER A 44 16.96 -15.77 -1.74
C SER A 44 18.17 -14.86 -2.05
N ARG A 45 19.29 -15.46 -2.49
CA ARG A 45 20.43 -14.68 -2.98
C ARG A 45 20.05 -13.86 -4.24
N LYS A 46 19.31 -14.48 -5.16
CA LYS A 46 18.81 -13.84 -6.38
C LYS A 46 17.96 -12.61 -6.03
N ASP A 47 17.02 -12.75 -5.10
CA ASP A 47 16.16 -11.66 -4.64
C ASP A 47 16.97 -10.51 -4.06
N LYS A 48 17.97 -10.80 -3.21
CA LYS A 48 18.85 -9.78 -2.64
C LYS A 48 19.58 -8.97 -3.72
N ASP A 49 20.03 -9.63 -4.78
CA ASP A 49 20.77 -8.98 -5.86
C ASP A 49 19.84 -8.08 -6.70
N ILE A 50 18.61 -8.52 -6.97
CA ILE A 50 17.56 -7.72 -7.63
C ILE A 50 17.22 -6.49 -6.79
N LEU A 51 16.87 -6.70 -5.52
CA LEU A 51 16.45 -5.63 -4.61
C LEU A 51 17.56 -4.59 -4.39
N ARG A 52 18.82 -5.00 -4.25
CA ARG A 52 19.96 -4.07 -4.15
C ARG A 52 20.12 -3.20 -5.39
N ARG A 53 19.97 -3.79 -6.58
CA ARG A 53 20.06 -3.05 -7.85
C ARG A 53 18.95 -1.99 -7.93
N LEU A 54 17.72 -2.36 -7.60
CA LEU A 54 16.59 -1.44 -7.60
C LEU A 54 16.74 -0.34 -6.54
N ALA A 55 17.12 -0.69 -5.31
CA ALA A 55 17.35 0.28 -4.24
C ALA A 55 18.50 1.25 -4.57
N THR A 56 19.56 0.78 -5.25
CA THR A 56 20.64 1.66 -5.74
C THR A 56 20.09 2.67 -6.74
N LYS A 57 19.18 2.26 -7.63
CA LYS A 57 18.56 3.17 -8.58
C LYS A 57 17.70 4.23 -7.89
N VAL A 58 16.87 3.83 -6.92
CA VAL A 58 16.09 4.78 -6.09
C VAL A 58 17.02 5.77 -5.37
N ALA A 59 18.11 5.29 -4.77
CA ALA A 59 19.10 6.15 -4.13
C ALA A 59 19.72 7.17 -5.12
N CYS A 60 20.04 6.76 -6.33
CA CYS A 60 20.52 7.68 -7.37
C CYS A 60 19.47 8.74 -7.74
N LEU A 61 18.21 8.34 -7.93
CA LEU A 61 17.10 9.25 -8.23
C LEU A 61 16.88 10.26 -7.10
N SER A 62 16.88 9.81 -5.84
CA SER A 62 16.70 10.66 -4.66
C SER A 62 17.77 11.75 -4.47
N ASN A 63 18.95 11.58 -5.07
CA ASN A 63 20.06 12.52 -4.99
C ASN A 63 20.08 13.54 -6.14
N GLN A 64 19.08 13.53 -7.03
CA GLN A 64 19.00 14.52 -8.10
C GLN A 64 18.68 15.91 -7.53
N PRO A 65 19.23 17.00 -8.09
CA PRO A 65 18.95 18.36 -7.63
C PRO A 65 17.46 18.72 -7.60
N ILE A 66 16.67 18.18 -8.55
CA ILE A 66 15.23 18.42 -8.62
C ILE A 66 14.48 17.91 -7.39
N GLU A 67 14.97 16.88 -6.71
CA GLU A 67 14.32 16.34 -5.52
C GLU A 67 14.47 17.28 -4.31
N GLU A 68 15.55 18.05 -4.24
CA GLU A 68 15.69 19.14 -3.27
C GLU A 68 14.78 20.32 -3.61
N GLU A 69 14.63 20.65 -4.89
CA GLU A 69 13.71 21.69 -5.33
C GLU A 69 12.24 21.33 -5.00
N LYS A 70 11.82 20.09 -5.28
CA LYS A 70 10.50 19.57 -4.91
C LYS A 70 10.29 19.60 -3.40
N ARG A 71 11.29 19.15 -2.61
CA ARG A 71 11.23 19.18 -1.14
C ARG A 71 11.00 20.59 -0.61
N LYS A 72 11.75 21.57 -1.14
CA LYS A 72 11.57 22.98 -0.79
C LYS A 72 10.16 23.46 -1.16
N LEU A 73 9.68 23.15 -2.36
CA LEU A 73 8.33 23.52 -2.80
C LEU A 73 7.25 22.96 -1.86
N TRP A 74 7.37 21.69 -1.44
CA TRP A 74 6.46 21.09 -0.46
C TRP A 74 6.50 21.81 0.89
N TYR A 75 7.69 22.11 1.42
CA TYR A 75 7.80 22.86 2.67
C TYR A 75 7.19 24.26 2.58
N GLU A 76 7.42 24.96 1.48
CA GLU A 76 6.86 26.30 1.24
C GLU A 76 5.35 26.27 1.08
N HIS A 77 4.82 25.30 0.32
CA HIS A 77 3.39 25.04 0.19
C HIS A 77 2.73 24.78 1.54
N ASN A 78 3.29 23.86 2.33
CA ASN A 78 2.79 23.52 3.66
C ASN A 78 2.95 24.67 4.67
N SER A 79 3.84 25.63 4.40
CA SER A 79 3.99 26.87 5.16
C SER A 79 3.09 28.01 4.65
N LEU A 80 2.13 27.72 3.77
CA LEU A 80 1.18 28.68 3.19
C LEU A 80 1.82 29.81 2.38
N LYS A 81 3.01 29.59 1.82
CA LYS A 81 3.64 30.55 0.90
C LYS A 81 3.03 30.45 -0.49
N PRO A 82 2.97 31.56 -1.26
CA PRO A 82 2.46 31.54 -2.62
C PRO A 82 3.48 30.88 -3.56
N VAL A 83 3.33 29.58 -3.77
CA VAL A 83 4.09 28.78 -4.74
C VAL A 83 3.17 28.32 -5.87
N ARG A 84 3.72 27.79 -6.97
CA ARG A 84 2.89 27.12 -8.00
C ARG A 84 2.10 25.96 -7.38
N PRO A 85 0.98 25.52 -7.97
CA PRO A 85 0.33 24.28 -7.54
C PRO A 85 1.30 23.09 -7.59
N LEU A 86 1.25 22.25 -6.56
CA LEU A 86 1.96 20.97 -6.54
C LEU A 86 1.01 19.87 -7.00
N ILE A 87 1.54 18.93 -7.78
CA ILE A 87 0.81 17.79 -8.32
C ILE A 87 1.38 16.53 -7.70
N PHE A 88 0.52 15.66 -7.20
CA PHE A 88 0.88 14.32 -6.75
C PHE A 88 -0.04 13.32 -7.44
N CYS A 89 0.55 12.32 -8.08
CA CYS A 89 -0.17 11.27 -8.79
C CYS A 89 0.04 9.93 -8.07
N ASP A 90 -1.03 9.39 -7.49
CA ASP A 90 -1.04 8.02 -6.96
C ASP A 90 -2.06 7.15 -7.72
N PRO A 91 -1.59 6.26 -8.61
CA PRO A 91 -2.45 5.29 -9.30
C PRO A 91 -3.24 4.33 -8.41
N GLU A 92 -2.98 4.24 -7.09
CA GLU A 92 -3.66 3.32 -6.17
C GLU A 92 -3.68 1.86 -6.70
N ASN A 93 -4.85 1.25 -6.92
CA ASN A 93 -4.95 -0.10 -7.49
C ASN A 93 -4.43 -0.18 -8.93
N GLY A 94 -4.41 0.94 -9.65
CA GLY A 94 -3.84 1.07 -11.00
C GLY A 94 -2.32 0.84 -11.05
N TRP A 95 -1.62 0.81 -9.91
CA TRP A 95 -0.22 0.37 -9.88
C TRP A 95 -0.01 -1.02 -10.46
N ASN A 96 -1.02 -1.90 -10.36
CA ASN A 96 -0.95 -3.24 -10.92
C ASN A 96 -1.06 -3.29 -12.45
N GLU A 97 -1.51 -2.21 -13.09
CA GLU A 97 -1.52 -2.05 -14.55
C GLU A 97 -0.21 -1.45 -15.07
N ILE A 98 0.48 -0.67 -14.23
CA ILE A 98 1.77 -0.04 -14.56
C ILE A 98 2.92 -1.03 -14.33
N ILE A 99 2.93 -1.68 -13.16
CA ILE A 99 3.91 -2.69 -12.79
C ILE A 99 3.18 -4.02 -12.72
N THR A 100 3.27 -4.76 -13.82
CA THR A 100 2.57 -6.02 -14.00
C THR A 100 3.35 -7.18 -13.35
N LYS A 101 2.65 -8.28 -13.05
CA LYS A 101 3.24 -9.44 -12.36
C LYS A 101 4.45 -10.04 -13.11
N ASP A 102 4.46 -9.97 -14.43
CA ASP A 102 5.55 -10.45 -15.28
C ASP A 102 6.81 -9.58 -15.23
N GLN A 103 6.73 -8.37 -14.66
CA GLN A 103 7.89 -7.49 -14.40
C GLN A 103 8.56 -7.76 -13.04
N ILE A 104 8.00 -8.66 -12.23
CA ILE A 104 8.48 -9.00 -10.88
C ILE A 104 9.38 -10.23 -10.97
N ASP A 105 10.67 -10.06 -10.73
CA ASP A 105 11.70 -11.10 -10.87
C ASP A 105 11.98 -11.87 -9.56
N CYS A 106 11.62 -11.27 -8.41
CA CYS A 106 11.78 -11.88 -7.11
C CYS A 106 10.87 -13.10 -6.92
N GLU A 107 11.33 -14.05 -6.13
CA GLU A 107 10.65 -15.33 -5.90
C GLU A 107 9.97 -15.38 -4.53
N GLY A 108 10.62 -14.83 -3.49
CA GLY A 108 10.04 -14.78 -2.15
C GLY A 108 8.91 -13.75 -2.03
N GLU A 109 7.81 -14.10 -1.37
CA GLU A 109 6.64 -13.21 -1.25
C GLU A 109 6.97 -11.82 -0.69
N LEU A 110 7.78 -11.73 0.38
CA LEU A 110 8.25 -10.44 0.90
C LEU A 110 9.13 -9.70 -0.11
N ALA A 111 10.00 -10.42 -0.81
CA ALA A 111 10.90 -9.82 -1.80
C ALA A 111 10.13 -9.25 -3.00
N GLN A 112 9.09 -9.95 -3.48
CA GLN A 112 8.19 -9.46 -4.52
C GLN A 112 7.49 -8.16 -4.11
N ARG A 113 7.01 -8.08 -2.87
CA ARG A 113 6.40 -6.86 -2.33
C ARG A 113 7.41 -5.70 -2.30
N TRP A 114 8.63 -5.94 -1.85
CA TRP A 114 9.67 -4.91 -1.84
C TRP A 114 10.10 -4.50 -3.25
N GLU A 115 10.17 -5.44 -4.19
CA GLU A 115 10.44 -5.16 -5.60
C GLU A 115 9.35 -4.25 -6.19
N MET A 116 8.07 -4.55 -5.93
CA MET A 116 6.95 -3.70 -6.33
C MET A 116 7.10 -2.27 -5.79
N VAL A 117 7.44 -2.10 -4.51
CA VAL A 117 7.64 -0.77 -3.91
C VAL A 117 8.80 -0.02 -4.56
N LEU A 118 9.94 -0.68 -4.79
CA LEU A 118 11.09 -0.05 -5.42
C LEU A 118 10.82 0.31 -6.90
N LEU A 119 10.09 -0.52 -7.63
CA LEU A 119 9.69 -0.22 -9.01
C LEU A 119 8.74 0.98 -9.08
N LYS A 120 7.82 1.12 -8.11
CA LYS A 120 6.96 2.32 -7.99
C LYS A 120 7.79 3.59 -7.78
N GLU A 121 8.76 3.56 -6.86
CA GLU A 121 9.66 4.70 -6.62
C GLU A 121 10.47 5.07 -7.87
N ILE A 122 10.94 4.07 -8.63
CA ILE A 122 11.62 4.29 -9.91
C ILE A 122 10.66 4.92 -10.93
N PHE A 123 9.43 4.42 -11.04
CA PHE A 123 8.43 4.97 -11.95
C PHE A 123 8.09 6.43 -11.62
N TRP A 124 7.89 6.76 -10.33
CA TRP A 124 7.72 8.14 -9.89
C TRP A 124 8.91 9.02 -10.28
N GLY A 125 10.14 8.55 -10.04
CA GLY A 125 11.34 9.33 -10.32
C GLY A 125 11.68 9.50 -11.80
N GLU A 126 11.17 8.64 -12.69
CA GLU A 126 11.54 8.65 -14.11
C GLU A 126 10.41 9.05 -15.06
N LEU A 127 9.16 8.70 -14.74
CA LEU A 127 8.06 8.72 -15.71
C LEU A 127 6.81 9.45 -15.24
N MET A 128 6.54 9.54 -13.93
CA MET A 128 5.30 10.14 -13.44
C MET A 128 5.23 11.66 -13.69
N LEU A 129 6.38 12.34 -13.68
CA LEU A 129 6.51 13.79 -13.90
C LEU A 129 5.66 14.63 -12.94
N ASP A 130 5.46 14.13 -11.72
CA ASP A 130 4.77 14.82 -10.64
C ASP A 130 5.77 15.47 -9.65
N ASP A 131 5.23 16.09 -8.61
CA ASP A 131 6.01 16.74 -7.56
C ASP A 131 6.32 15.81 -6.39
N LYS A 132 6.07 14.49 -6.50
CA LYS A 132 6.48 13.56 -5.46
C LYS A 132 8.01 13.60 -5.31
N VAL A 133 8.45 13.74 -4.07
CA VAL A 133 9.88 13.63 -3.72
C VAL A 133 10.26 12.15 -3.66
N ILE A 134 11.35 11.79 -4.33
CA ILE A 134 12.00 10.49 -4.18
C ILE A 134 12.97 10.59 -3.01
N GLU A 135 12.80 9.73 -2.02
CA GLU A 135 13.58 9.77 -0.79
C GLU A 135 14.56 8.58 -0.70
N PRO A 136 15.72 8.74 -0.02
CA PRO A 136 16.70 7.67 0.17
C PRO A 136 16.32 6.74 1.32
N TYR A 137 15.03 6.52 1.55
CA TYR A 137 14.50 5.71 2.64
C TYR A 137 13.67 4.55 2.11
N PHE A 138 13.74 3.43 2.81
CA PHE A 138 12.89 2.28 2.56
C PHE A 138 12.24 1.86 3.87
N ASP A 139 11.01 2.30 4.07
CA ASP A 139 10.30 2.09 5.33
C ASP A 139 9.80 0.65 5.46
N ILE A 140 10.11 0.04 6.60
CA ILE A 140 9.65 -1.29 6.99
C ILE A 140 8.73 -1.12 8.20
N GLY A 141 7.48 -1.54 8.06
CA GLY A 141 6.53 -1.53 9.16
C GLY A 141 6.73 -2.67 10.15
N TYR A 142 5.92 -2.64 11.21
CA TYR A 142 5.89 -3.69 12.22
C TYR A 142 5.01 -4.85 11.76
N THR A 143 5.44 -6.08 12.05
CA THR A 143 4.55 -7.24 12.05
C THR A 143 3.79 -7.27 13.37
N TYR A 144 2.46 -7.22 13.30
CA TYR A 144 1.59 -7.29 14.47
C TYR A 144 0.39 -8.20 14.18
N ASN A 145 -0.25 -8.66 15.25
CA ASN A 145 -1.59 -9.22 15.17
C ASN A 145 -2.57 -8.11 15.59
N GLU A 146 -3.62 -7.93 14.81
CA GLU A 146 -4.67 -6.99 15.15
C GLU A 146 -5.63 -7.65 16.16
N GLY A 147 -5.92 -6.94 17.27
CA GLY A 147 -6.98 -7.33 18.19
C GLY A 147 -8.34 -6.84 17.69
N SER A 148 -9.43 -7.41 18.19
CA SER A 148 -10.79 -7.00 17.82
C SER A 148 -11.49 -6.29 18.97
N TRP A 149 -12.30 -5.30 18.65
CA TRP A 149 -13.20 -4.67 19.61
C TRP A 149 -14.49 -5.48 19.86
N GLY A 150 -14.58 -6.71 19.35
CA GLY A 150 -15.71 -7.62 19.57
C GLY A 150 -16.86 -7.47 18.56
N VAL A 151 -16.71 -6.60 17.58
CA VAL A 151 -17.71 -6.39 16.53
C VAL A 151 -17.03 -6.20 15.17
N ASP A 152 -17.60 -6.83 14.14
CA ASP A 152 -17.08 -6.76 12.78
C ASP A 152 -18.14 -6.16 11.82
N PRO A 153 -17.77 -5.19 10.95
CA PRO A 153 -18.62 -4.75 9.86
C PRO A 153 -18.89 -5.88 8.87
N ILE A 154 -20.11 -5.90 8.31
CA ILE A 154 -20.42 -6.76 7.17
C ILE A 154 -20.07 -6.00 5.90
N ILE A 155 -19.27 -6.61 5.03
CA ILE A 155 -18.86 -5.99 3.78
C ILE A 155 -19.50 -6.73 2.61
N ARG A 156 -20.15 -5.97 1.71
CA ARG A 156 -20.81 -6.50 0.51
C ARG A 156 -20.16 -5.93 -0.75
N GLY A 157 -19.81 -6.81 -1.69
CA GLY A 157 -19.10 -6.44 -2.91
C GLY A 157 -17.59 -6.33 -2.72
N GLY A 158 -16.91 -5.67 -3.66
CA GLY A 158 -15.48 -5.43 -3.64
C GLY A 158 -14.64 -6.50 -4.33
N GLU A 159 -15.26 -7.51 -4.93
CA GLU A 159 -14.56 -8.57 -5.67
C GLU A 159 -13.63 -7.97 -6.73
N ASP A 160 -12.46 -8.58 -6.92
CA ASP A 160 -11.46 -8.15 -7.90
C ASP A 160 -11.12 -6.66 -7.87
N GLY A 161 -11.01 -6.06 -6.67
CA GLY A 161 -10.70 -4.63 -6.53
C GLY A 161 -11.84 -3.68 -6.87
N GLY A 162 -13.07 -4.21 -6.99
CA GLY A 162 -14.26 -3.42 -7.22
C GLY A 162 -14.69 -2.57 -6.02
N ALA A 163 -15.73 -1.77 -6.24
CA ALA A 163 -16.37 -1.01 -5.16
C ALA A 163 -17.12 -1.94 -4.19
N TYR A 164 -17.18 -1.55 -2.91
CA TYR A 164 -17.93 -2.26 -1.88
C TYR A 164 -18.79 -1.30 -1.05
N THR A 165 -19.79 -1.85 -0.37
CA THR A 165 -20.51 -1.18 0.71
C THR A 165 -20.29 -1.92 2.02
N TRP A 166 -20.36 -1.21 3.13
CA TRP A 166 -20.26 -1.80 4.46
C TRP A 166 -21.54 -1.56 5.26
N GLU A 167 -21.85 -2.48 6.16
CA GLU A 167 -22.89 -2.30 7.16
C GLU A 167 -22.26 -2.10 8.53
N ALA A 168 -22.68 -1.03 9.20
CA ALA A 168 -22.20 -0.74 10.54
C ALA A 168 -22.61 -1.84 11.54
N PRO A 169 -21.66 -2.35 12.35
CA PRO A 169 -21.98 -3.34 13.38
C PRO A 169 -22.79 -2.76 14.55
N ILE A 170 -22.66 -1.45 14.77
CA ILE A 170 -23.38 -0.67 15.77
C ILE A 170 -24.49 0.09 15.06
N LYS A 171 -25.75 -0.32 15.25
CA LYS A 171 -26.92 0.29 14.59
C LYS A 171 -27.81 1.07 15.56
N LYS A 172 -27.72 0.77 16.85
CA LYS A 172 -28.45 1.44 17.93
C LYS A 172 -27.54 1.60 19.16
N TYR A 173 -27.89 2.52 20.04
CA TYR A 173 -27.08 2.83 21.23
C TYR A 173 -26.78 1.59 22.09
N SER A 174 -27.74 0.67 22.26
CA SER A 174 -27.55 -0.56 23.04
C SER A 174 -26.54 -1.54 22.44
N ASP A 175 -26.14 -1.38 21.17
CA ASP A 175 -25.11 -2.24 20.58
C ASP A 175 -23.72 -1.93 21.12
N ILE A 176 -23.53 -0.80 21.82
CA ILE A 176 -22.26 -0.45 22.48
C ILE A 176 -21.80 -1.52 23.48
N ASP A 177 -22.75 -2.27 24.07
CA ASP A 177 -22.49 -3.35 25.01
C ASP A 177 -21.80 -4.57 24.36
N LYS A 178 -21.76 -4.62 23.02
CA LYS A 178 -21.03 -5.65 22.27
C LYS A 178 -19.53 -5.36 22.18
N LEU A 179 -19.12 -4.12 22.46
CA LEU A 179 -17.71 -3.74 22.41
C LEU A 179 -16.95 -4.27 23.62
N HIS A 180 -15.72 -4.74 23.38
CA HIS A 180 -14.75 -5.03 24.44
C HIS A 180 -13.37 -4.52 24.04
N PHE A 181 -12.48 -4.32 25.03
CA PHE A 181 -11.10 -3.94 24.73
C PHE A 181 -10.40 -5.05 23.92
N PRO A 182 -9.55 -4.70 22.93
CA PRO A 182 -8.80 -5.64 22.10
C PRO A 182 -7.77 -6.47 22.86
#